data_AF-A0A1G4RQU5-F1
#
_entry.id   AF-A0A1G4RQU5-F1
#
_cell.length_a   1.000
_cell.length_b   1.000
_cell.length_c   1.000
_cell.angle_alpha   90.00
_cell.angle_beta   90.00
_cell.angle_gamma   90.00
#
_symmetry.space_group_name_H-M   'P 1'
#
loop_
_entity.id
_entity.type
_entity.pdbx_description
1 polymer ?
#
loop_
_entity_poly.entity_id
_entity_poly.type
_entity_poly.pdbx_seq_one_letter_code
_entity_poly.pdbx_strand_id
1 'polypeptide(L)'
;MKLFIDTANVEEIRKAHELGVIAGVTTNPSLIAKEGKDFFETVKEIISIVGNLPISAEVISLEADEMVEQGKKLAALGDGIVVKAPMTEEGLKATKRFSEMGIKTNVTLIFSSTQALLAARAGATYVSPFVGRLDDINQVGMNLIKEISQMFKVHNISSEIITASVRTTTHVIDAALLGADIATVPYKVIQQMIKHPLTDAGIERFLKDWEGASQSAF
;
A
#
# COMPACT_ATOMS: atom_id res chain seq x y z
N MET A 1 5.83 9.86 5.37
CA MET A 1 4.92 8.90 4.71
C MET A 1 5.75 7.73 4.18
N LYS A 2 5.28 6.49 4.35
CA LYS A 2 5.90 5.27 3.80
C LYS A 2 5.37 5.03 2.37
N LEU A 3 6.15 4.34 1.53
CA LEU A 3 5.68 3.92 0.20
C LEU A 3 5.57 2.40 0.17
N PHE A 4 4.40 1.88 -0.18
CA PHE A 4 4.22 0.47 -0.53
C PHE A 4 4.11 0.34 -2.05
N ILE A 5 4.46 -0.82 -2.59
CA ILE A 5 4.19 -1.15 -3.98
C ILE A 5 2.87 -1.92 -4.11
N ASP A 6 2.00 -1.49 -5.03
CA ASP A 6 0.71 -2.13 -5.32
C ASP A 6 0.81 -3.01 -6.57
N THR A 7 1.28 -4.24 -6.39
CA THR A 7 1.41 -5.24 -7.47
C THR A 7 1.51 -6.64 -6.89
N ALA A 8 1.17 -7.65 -7.69
CA ALA A 8 1.52 -9.05 -7.43
C ALA A 8 2.66 -9.53 -8.35
N ASN A 9 3.14 -8.67 -9.25
CA ASN A 9 4.24 -9.00 -10.14
C ASN A 9 5.57 -8.99 -9.38
N VAL A 10 6.15 -10.17 -9.25
CA VAL A 10 7.37 -10.41 -8.46
C VAL A 10 8.58 -9.63 -8.99
N GLU A 11 8.67 -9.44 -10.30
CA GLU A 11 9.77 -8.70 -10.92
C GLU A 11 9.68 -7.20 -10.65
N GLU A 12 8.48 -6.63 -10.68
CA GLU A 12 8.24 -5.25 -10.26
C GLU A 12 8.58 -5.05 -8.77
N ILE A 13 8.22 -6.01 -7.91
CA ILE A 13 8.54 -5.98 -6.49
C ILE A 13 10.06 -6.02 -6.28
N ARG A 14 10.77 -6.91 -6.99
CA ARG A 14 12.23 -7.00 -6.91
C ARG A 14 12.90 -5.68 -7.29
N LYS A 15 12.49 -5.10 -8.43
CA LYS A 15 13.02 -3.80 -8.90
C LYS A 15 12.74 -2.69 -7.91
N ALA A 16 11.50 -2.59 -7.40
CA ALA A 16 11.15 -1.54 -6.44
C ALA A 16 11.85 -1.73 -5.07
N HIS A 17 12.08 -2.97 -4.66
CA HIS A 17 12.85 -3.28 -3.45
C HIS A 17 14.32 -2.89 -3.60
N GLU A 18 14.94 -3.17 -4.76
CA GLU A 18 16.33 -2.80 -5.06
C GLU A 18 16.56 -1.28 -5.04
N LEU A 19 15.55 -0.48 -5.42
CA LEU A 19 15.60 0.98 -5.28
C LEU A 19 15.70 1.45 -3.81
N GLY A 20 15.36 0.61 -2.83
CA GLY A 20 15.43 0.94 -1.40
C GLY A 20 14.36 1.93 -0.92
N VAL A 21 13.33 2.20 -1.72
CA VAL A 21 12.30 3.23 -1.44
C VAL A 21 10.98 2.67 -0.91
N ILE A 22 10.76 1.36 -1.03
CA ILE A 22 9.53 0.71 -0.56
C ILE A 22 9.69 0.22 0.87
N ALA A 23 8.59 0.29 1.63
CA ALA A 23 8.48 -0.15 3.02
C ALA A 23 7.40 -1.23 3.19
N GLY A 24 6.89 -1.80 2.09
CA GLY A 24 5.86 -2.84 2.11
C GLY A 24 5.26 -3.09 0.72
N VAL A 25 4.37 -4.08 0.66
CA VAL A 25 3.68 -4.53 -0.55
C VAL A 25 2.19 -4.65 -0.27
N THR A 26 1.35 -4.21 -1.19
CA THR A 26 -0.07 -4.58 -1.18
C THR A 26 -0.42 -5.44 -2.37
N THR A 27 -1.14 -6.52 -2.10
CA THR A 27 -1.75 -7.36 -3.13
C THR A 27 -3.27 -7.29 -3.02
N ASN A 28 -3.95 -7.84 -4.03
CA ASN A 28 -5.38 -8.13 -3.99
C ASN A 28 -5.66 -9.31 -4.95
N PRO A 29 -6.84 -9.96 -4.84
CA PRO A 29 -7.16 -11.12 -5.67
C PRO A 29 -7.08 -10.84 -7.16
N SER A 30 -7.45 -9.63 -7.62
CA SER A 30 -7.39 -9.27 -9.03
C SER A 30 -5.95 -9.14 -9.55
N LEU A 31 -5.01 -8.65 -8.73
CA LEU A 31 -3.59 -8.57 -9.10
C LEU A 31 -2.98 -9.96 -9.21
N ILE A 32 -3.29 -10.85 -8.25
CA ILE A 32 -2.76 -12.21 -8.24
C ILE A 32 -3.34 -13.03 -9.40
N ALA A 33 -4.64 -12.88 -9.67
CA ALA A 33 -5.30 -13.54 -10.81
C ALA A 33 -4.69 -13.15 -12.17
N LYS A 34 -4.18 -11.91 -12.32
CA LYS A 34 -3.51 -11.46 -13.54
C LYS A 34 -2.17 -12.16 -13.78
N GLU A 35 -1.47 -12.56 -12.72
CA GLU A 35 -0.19 -13.27 -12.84
C GLU A 35 -0.38 -14.77 -13.15
N GLY A 36 -1.58 -15.32 -12.94
CA GLY A 36 -1.91 -16.71 -13.26
C GLY A 36 -1.23 -17.76 -12.38
N LYS A 37 -0.58 -17.34 -11.29
CA LYS A 37 0.12 -18.20 -10.32
C LYS A 37 -0.78 -18.56 -9.13
N ASP A 38 -0.41 -19.61 -8.40
CA ASP A 38 -1.03 -19.91 -7.11
C ASP A 38 -0.80 -18.75 -6.12
N PHE A 39 -1.83 -18.47 -5.33
CA PHE A 39 -1.85 -17.36 -4.39
C PHE A 39 -0.82 -17.52 -3.28
N PHE A 40 -0.72 -18.71 -2.67
CA PHE A 40 0.20 -18.95 -1.57
C PHE A 40 1.65 -18.99 -2.04
N GLU A 41 1.91 -19.57 -3.21
CA GLU A 41 3.24 -19.55 -3.83
C GLU A 41 3.69 -18.12 -4.14
N THR A 42 2.80 -17.29 -4.70
CA THR A 42 3.10 -15.88 -4.97
C THR A 42 3.44 -15.13 -3.69
N VAL A 43 2.65 -15.29 -2.62
CA VAL A 43 2.94 -14.63 -1.33
C VAL A 43 4.28 -15.08 -0.75
N LYS A 44 4.62 -16.38 -0.81
CA LYS A 44 5.92 -16.89 -0.37
C LYS A 44 7.08 -16.32 -1.18
N GLU A 45 6.91 -16.18 -2.49
CA GLU A 45 7.90 -15.58 -3.38
C GLU A 45 8.12 -14.11 -3.01
N ILE A 46 7.05 -13.35 -2.71
CA ILE A 46 7.13 -11.97 -2.23
C ILE A 46 7.90 -11.91 -0.90
N ILE A 47 7.57 -12.77 0.07
CA ILE A 47 8.30 -12.85 1.36
C ILE A 47 9.80 -13.08 1.13
N SER A 48 10.18 -13.95 0.18
CA SER A 48 11.59 -14.21 -0.12
C SER A 48 12.36 -12.99 -0.64
N ILE A 49 11.65 -11.99 -1.17
CA ILE A 49 12.24 -10.76 -1.73
C ILE A 49 12.30 -9.66 -0.68
N VAL A 50 11.19 -9.42 0.02
CA VAL A 50 11.05 -8.26 0.92
C VAL A 50 11.21 -8.61 2.40
N GLY A 51 11.44 -9.88 2.72
CA GLY A 51 11.62 -10.37 4.09
C GLY A 51 10.40 -10.07 4.97
N ASN A 52 10.64 -9.34 6.05
CA ASN A 52 9.63 -9.01 7.06
C ASN A 52 8.92 -7.66 6.83
N LEU A 53 9.12 -7.02 5.66
CA LEU A 53 8.31 -5.84 5.32
C LEU A 53 6.82 -6.21 5.29
N PRO A 54 5.91 -5.29 5.67
CA PRO A 54 4.47 -5.50 5.59
C PRO A 54 4.00 -5.97 4.20
N ILE A 55 3.29 -7.10 4.14
CA ILE A 55 2.67 -7.63 2.93
C ILE A 55 1.17 -7.77 3.18
N SER A 56 0.35 -6.94 2.54
CA SER A 56 -1.10 -7.10 2.62
C SER A 56 -1.57 -8.23 1.70
N ALA A 57 -2.13 -9.29 2.26
CA ALA A 57 -2.69 -10.45 1.56
C ALA A 57 -4.16 -10.65 1.92
N GLU A 58 -5.03 -10.79 0.92
CA GLU A 58 -6.49 -10.66 1.09
C GLU A 58 -7.19 -12.00 1.29
N VAL A 59 -8.13 -12.03 2.25
CA VAL A 59 -9.09 -13.14 2.39
C VAL A 59 -10.14 -13.09 1.28
N ILE A 60 -10.73 -14.24 0.95
CA ILE A 60 -11.70 -14.35 -0.17
C ILE A 60 -13.13 -14.54 0.34
N SER A 61 -13.31 -15.20 1.51
CA SER A 61 -14.65 -15.40 2.07
C SER A 61 -15.29 -14.07 2.50
N LEU A 62 -16.62 -14.06 2.53
CA LEU A 62 -17.44 -12.95 3.02
C LEU A 62 -18.04 -13.21 4.41
N GLU A 63 -17.85 -14.40 4.98
CA GLU A 63 -18.33 -14.77 6.33
C GLU A 63 -17.20 -14.64 7.35
N ALA A 64 -17.46 -14.04 8.53
CA ALA A 64 -16.39 -13.70 9.47
C ALA A 64 -15.62 -14.93 9.99
N ASP A 65 -16.31 -16.04 10.26
CA ASP A 65 -15.69 -17.28 10.75
C ASP A 65 -14.69 -17.82 9.72
N GLU A 66 -15.07 -17.87 8.45
CA GLU A 66 -14.21 -18.34 7.36
C GLU A 66 -13.08 -17.36 7.06
N MET A 67 -13.34 -16.05 7.08
CA MET A 67 -12.31 -15.02 6.96
C MET A 67 -11.22 -15.23 8.03
N VAL A 68 -11.62 -15.48 9.28
CA VAL A 68 -10.69 -15.69 10.38
C VAL A 68 -9.82 -16.93 10.16
N GLU A 69 -10.39 -18.03 9.70
CA GLU A 69 -9.62 -19.23 9.37
C GLU A 69 -8.67 -19.04 8.18
N GLN A 70 -9.09 -18.30 7.15
CA GLN A 70 -8.21 -17.93 6.04
C GLN A 70 -7.08 -17.00 6.51
N GLY A 71 -7.39 -16.00 7.33
CA GLY A 71 -6.45 -15.03 7.86
C GLY A 71 -5.39 -15.66 8.78
N LYS A 72 -5.75 -16.65 9.60
CA LYS A 72 -4.77 -17.42 10.38
C LYS A 72 -3.77 -18.16 9.50
N LYS A 73 -4.24 -18.81 8.42
CA LYS A 73 -3.37 -19.50 7.46
C LYS A 73 -2.43 -18.53 6.76
N LEU A 74 -2.92 -17.34 6.42
CA LEU A 74 -2.12 -16.26 5.86
C LEU A 74 -1.04 -15.76 6.82
N ALA A 75 -1.45 -15.41 8.05
CA ALA A 75 -0.53 -14.90 9.08
C ALA A 75 0.59 -15.91 9.42
N ALA A 76 0.31 -17.21 9.33
CA ALA A 76 1.30 -18.27 9.54
C ALA A 76 2.41 -18.33 8.47
N LEU A 77 2.29 -17.60 7.36
CA LEU A 77 3.33 -17.56 6.31
C LEU A 77 4.54 -16.71 6.70
N GLY A 78 4.39 -15.74 7.61
CA GLY A 78 5.48 -14.92 8.12
C GLY A 78 5.04 -13.66 8.85
N ASP A 79 5.92 -13.13 9.71
CA ASP A 79 5.63 -11.99 10.61
C ASP A 79 5.30 -10.68 9.89
N GLY A 80 5.72 -10.56 8.62
CA GLY A 80 5.40 -9.42 7.75
C GLY A 80 3.96 -9.44 7.20
N ILE A 81 3.23 -10.55 7.33
CA ILE A 81 1.88 -10.66 6.74
C ILE A 81 0.89 -9.77 7.48
N VAL A 82 0.11 -9.06 6.69
CA VAL A 82 -1.03 -8.27 7.14
C VAL A 82 -2.28 -8.78 6.43
N VAL A 83 -3.23 -9.31 7.20
CA VAL A 83 -4.45 -9.88 6.66
C VAL A 83 -5.34 -8.76 6.17
N LYS A 84 -5.66 -8.77 4.88
CA LYS A 84 -6.49 -7.76 4.26
C LYS A 84 -7.94 -8.24 4.21
N ALA A 85 -8.86 -7.46 4.78
CA ALA A 85 -10.27 -7.79 4.90
C ALA A 85 -11.13 -6.68 4.27
N PRO A 86 -12.23 -7.00 3.58
CA PRO A 86 -13.09 -6.00 2.98
C PRO A 86 -13.89 -5.23 4.05
N MET A 87 -14.23 -3.97 3.75
CA MET A 87 -15.16 -3.17 4.55
C MET A 87 -16.59 -3.71 4.42
N THR A 88 -16.96 -4.64 5.31
CA THR A 88 -18.32 -5.18 5.49
C THR A 88 -18.58 -5.43 6.98
N GLU A 89 -19.83 -5.74 7.36
CA GLU A 89 -20.14 -6.13 8.74
C GLU A 89 -19.31 -7.35 9.19
N GLU A 90 -19.27 -8.40 8.38
CA GLU A 90 -18.47 -9.60 8.64
C GLU A 90 -16.97 -9.31 8.61
N GLY A 91 -16.51 -8.43 7.71
CA GLY A 91 -15.12 -7.97 7.67
C GLY A 91 -14.71 -7.24 8.94
N LEU A 92 -15.59 -6.42 9.53
CA LEU A 92 -15.34 -5.76 10.81
C LEU A 92 -15.34 -6.76 11.99
N LYS A 93 -16.24 -7.76 11.99
CA LYS A 93 -16.23 -8.85 12.98
C LYS A 93 -14.92 -9.65 12.91
N ALA A 94 -14.46 -9.97 11.71
CA ALA A 94 -13.17 -10.63 11.49
C ALA A 94 -12.00 -9.75 11.94
N THR A 95 -12.00 -8.46 11.58
CA THR A 95 -10.97 -7.48 11.99
C THR A 95 -10.82 -7.42 13.51
N LYS A 96 -11.93 -7.37 14.25
CA LYS A 96 -11.92 -7.40 15.71
C LYS A 96 -11.22 -8.66 16.24
N ARG A 97 -11.59 -9.83 15.72
CA ARG A 97 -10.99 -11.10 16.12
C ARG A 97 -9.50 -11.19 15.79
N PHE A 98 -9.09 -10.69 14.63
CA PHE A 98 -7.67 -10.62 14.27
C PHE A 98 -6.89 -9.74 15.24
N SER A 99 -7.43 -8.57 15.59
CA SER A 99 -6.81 -7.67 16.56
C SER A 99 -6.66 -8.32 17.94
N GLU A 100 -7.68 -9.05 18.42
CA GLU A 100 -7.63 -9.80 19.68
C GLU A 100 -6.57 -10.91 19.66
N MET A 101 -6.27 -11.46 18.48
CA MET A 101 -5.21 -12.46 18.26
C MET A 101 -3.82 -11.84 18.00
N GLY A 102 -3.70 -10.51 17.95
CA GLY A 102 -2.45 -9.83 17.58
C GLY A 102 -2.08 -9.95 16.10
N ILE A 103 -3.01 -10.36 15.24
CA ILE A 103 -2.82 -10.45 13.79
C ILE A 103 -3.07 -9.07 13.17
N LYS A 104 -2.05 -8.53 12.51
CA LYS A 104 -2.16 -7.24 11.81
C LYS A 104 -3.17 -7.32 10.68
N THR A 105 -3.97 -6.27 10.54
CA THR A 105 -5.07 -6.21 9.57
C THR A 105 -5.08 -4.94 8.75
N ASN A 106 -5.41 -5.08 7.47
CA ASN A 106 -5.65 -3.98 6.55
C ASN A 106 -7.10 -4.01 6.05
N VAL A 107 -7.93 -3.07 6.49
CA VAL A 107 -9.31 -3.00 6.03
C VAL A 107 -9.38 -2.22 4.71
N THR A 108 -9.82 -2.89 3.66
CA THR A 108 -9.83 -2.41 2.27
C THR A 108 -11.22 -2.02 1.78
N LEU A 109 -11.31 -1.46 0.57
CA LEU A 109 -12.56 -1.02 -0.06
C LEU A 109 -13.29 0.05 0.78
N ILE A 110 -12.53 0.97 1.36
CA ILE A 110 -13.06 2.12 2.09
C ILE A 110 -13.28 3.28 1.12
N PHE A 111 -14.48 3.84 1.16
CA PHE A 111 -14.94 4.94 0.31
C PHE A 111 -15.56 6.09 1.11
N SER A 112 -15.63 6.00 2.44
CA SER A 112 -16.09 7.08 3.31
C SER A 112 -15.31 7.17 4.62
N SER A 113 -15.31 8.36 5.23
CA SER A 113 -14.65 8.62 6.51
C SER A 113 -15.27 7.79 7.65
N THR A 114 -16.58 7.55 7.60
CA THR A 114 -17.27 6.72 8.61
C THR A 114 -16.86 5.25 8.53
N GLN A 115 -16.62 4.72 7.32
CA GLN A 115 -16.07 3.37 7.14
C GLN A 115 -14.66 3.28 7.74
N ALA A 116 -13.78 4.26 7.48
CA ALA A 116 -12.45 4.30 8.07
C ALA A 116 -12.50 4.34 9.61
N LEU A 117 -13.42 5.12 10.17
CA LEU A 117 -13.62 5.17 11.63
C LEU A 117 -14.04 3.80 12.18
N LEU A 118 -14.99 3.12 11.55
CA LEU A 118 -15.44 1.79 11.97
C LEU A 118 -14.31 0.76 11.91
N ALA A 119 -13.53 0.75 10.82
CA ALA A 119 -12.37 -0.13 10.68
C ALA A 119 -11.34 0.09 11.81
N ALA A 120 -11.00 1.36 12.08
CA ALA A 120 -10.08 1.70 13.16
C ALA A 120 -10.61 1.26 14.53
N ARG A 121 -11.90 1.45 14.80
CA ARG A 121 -12.54 1.02 16.06
C ARG A 121 -12.66 -0.50 16.20
N ALA A 122 -12.68 -1.23 15.09
CA ALA A 122 -12.58 -2.68 15.09
C ALA A 122 -11.15 -3.19 15.36
N GLY A 123 -10.14 -2.31 15.46
CA GLY A 123 -8.76 -2.69 15.73
C GLY A 123 -7.89 -2.89 14.48
N ALA A 124 -8.31 -2.36 13.33
CA ALA A 124 -7.50 -2.42 12.12
C ALA A 124 -6.12 -1.77 12.33
N THR A 125 -5.06 -2.45 11.88
CA THR A 125 -3.72 -1.86 11.82
C THR A 125 -3.67 -0.77 10.75
N TYR A 126 -4.26 -1.07 9.59
CA TYR A 126 -4.33 -0.17 8.44
C TYR A 126 -5.77 0.00 7.96
N VAL A 127 -6.07 1.20 7.45
CA VAL A 127 -7.27 1.48 6.66
C VAL A 127 -6.86 1.88 5.25
N SER A 128 -7.50 1.32 4.23
CA SER A 128 -7.15 1.57 2.82
C SER A 128 -8.30 2.25 2.05
N PRO A 129 -8.37 3.59 2.04
CA PRO A 129 -9.29 4.36 1.19
C PRO A 129 -8.89 4.32 -0.29
N PHE A 130 -9.85 4.13 -1.20
CA PHE A 130 -9.58 3.94 -2.64
C PHE A 130 -9.81 5.23 -3.42
N VAL A 131 -8.80 6.10 -3.48
CA VAL A 131 -8.95 7.46 -4.03
C VAL A 131 -9.20 7.48 -5.53
N GLY A 132 -8.45 6.70 -6.33
CA GLY A 132 -8.61 6.70 -7.78
C GLY A 132 -9.97 6.18 -8.26
N ARG A 133 -10.62 5.31 -7.48
CA ARG A 133 -11.98 4.84 -7.79
C ARG A 133 -13.05 5.89 -7.49
N LEU A 134 -12.79 6.81 -6.55
CA LEU A 134 -13.64 7.98 -6.33
C LEU A 134 -13.48 8.98 -7.48
N ASP A 135 -12.24 9.18 -7.95
CA ASP A 135 -11.97 10.02 -9.11
C ASP A 135 -12.68 9.50 -10.37
N ASP A 136 -12.71 8.18 -10.58
CA ASP A 136 -13.39 7.52 -11.69
C ASP A 136 -14.91 7.85 -11.74
N ILE A 137 -15.51 8.26 -10.62
CA ILE A 137 -16.93 8.67 -10.52
C ILE A 137 -17.11 10.18 -10.29
N ASN A 138 -16.11 10.99 -10.67
CA ASN A 138 -16.10 12.46 -10.58
C ASN A 138 -16.17 13.01 -9.15
N GLN A 139 -15.66 12.27 -8.17
CA GLN A 139 -15.41 12.80 -6.81
C GLN A 139 -13.92 13.05 -6.64
N VAL A 140 -13.54 14.05 -5.85
CA VAL A 140 -12.13 14.28 -5.54
C VAL A 140 -11.71 13.31 -4.43
N GLY A 141 -11.10 12.18 -4.80
CA GLY A 141 -10.76 11.09 -3.87
C GLY A 141 -9.84 11.53 -2.73
N MET A 142 -8.96 12.50 -2.97
CA MET A 142 -8.03 13.02 -1.95
C MET A 142 -8.73 13.78 -0.81
N ASN A 143 -9.97 14.26 -1.00
CA ASN A 143 -10.74 14.84 0.11
C ASN A 143 -10.99 13.81 1.22
N LEU A 144 -11.18 12.53 0.85
CA LEU A 144 -11.38 11.45 1.82
C LEU A 144 -10.13 11.24 2.70
N ILE A 145 -8.93 11.31 2.12
CA ILE A 145 -7.68 11.20 2.89
C ILE A 145 -7.57 12.33 3.91
N LYS A 146 -7.87 13.56 3.50
CA LYS A 146 -7.85 14.74 4.37
C LYS A 146 -8.81 14.58 5.55
N GLU A 147 -10.05 14.17 5.29
CA GLU A 147 -11.06 13.97 6.33
C GLU A 147 -10.65 12.88 7.33
N ILE A 148 -10.18 11.73 6.83
CA ILE A 148 -9.76 10.62 7.70
C ILE A 148 -8.56 11.02 8.55
N SER A 149 -7.55 11.68 7.96
CA SER A 149 -6.36 12.13 8.70
C SER A 149 -6.72 13.12 9.81
N GLN A 150 -7.60 14.09 9.52
CA GLN A 150 -8.09 15.03 10.53
C GLN A 150 -8.86 14.31 11.64
N MET A 151 -9.77 13.40 11.30
CA MET A 151 -10.55 12.63 12.26
C MET A 151 -9.66 11.75 13.15
N PHE A 152 -8.68 11.06 12.57
CA PHE A 152 -7.77 10.19 13.30
C PHE A 152 -6.90 11.01 14.26
N LYS A 153 -6.40 12.16 13.82
CA LYS A 153 -5.64 13.08 14.66
C LYS A 153 -6.45 13.61 15.84
N VAL A 154 -7.70 14.03 15.63
CA VAL A 154 -8.57 14.56 16.71
C VAL A 154 -8.81 13.51 17.81
N HIS A 155 -8.92 12.24 17.43
CA HIS A 155 -9.23 11.16 18.36
C HIS A 155 -8.02 10.32 18.79
N ASN A 156 -6.79 10.72 18.43
CA ASN A 156 -5.56 9.94 18.65
C ASN A 156 -5.70 8.48 18.20
N ILE A 157 -6.31 8.26 17.03
CA ILE A 157 -6.43 6.92 16.44
C ILE A 157 -5.06 6.50 15.89
N SER A 158 -4.61 5.30 16.26
CA SER A 158 -3.30 4.77 15.90
C SER A 158 -3.29 3.95 14.59
N SER A 159 -4.46 3.64 14.03
CA SER A 159 -4.55 2.96 12.73
C SER A 159 -3.91 3.84 11.65
N GLU A 160 -3.04 3.27 10.84
CA GLU A 160 -2.36 4.02 9.77
C GLU A 160 -3.23 4.07 8.50
N ILE A 161 -3.20 5.21 7.82
CA ILE A 161 -3.94 5.46 6.58
C ILE A 161 -3.08 5.07 5.38
N ILE A 162 -3.54 4.08 4.62
CA ILE A 162 -2.96 3.70 3.32
C ILE A 162 -3.78 4.33 2.21
N THR A 163 -3.27 5.38 1.57
CA THR A 163 -3.84 5.88 0.31
C THR A 163 -3.69 4.79 -0.75
N ALA A 164 -4.79 4.16 -1.13
CA ALA A 164 -4.85 3.06 -2.08
C ALA A 164 -5.56 3.49 -3.37
N SER A 165 -5.47 2.66 -4.41
CA SER A 165 -5.93 3.02 -5.76
C SER A 165 -5.26 4.30 -6.29
N VAL A 166 -3.96 4.45 -6.03
CA VAL A 166 -3.13 5.53 -6.57
C VAL A 166 -3.00 5.39 -8.09
N ARG A 167 -3.18 6.48 -8.83
CA ARG A 167 -3.13 6.51 -10.31
C ARG A 167 -2.05 7.42 -10.88
N THR A 168 -1.68 8.46 -10.13
CA THR A 168 -0.80 9.53 -10.60
C THR A 168 0.22 9.90 -9.53
N THR A 169 1.31 10.56 -9.94
CA THR A 169 2.29 11.14 -8.99
C THR A 169 1.65 12.21 -8.10
N THR A 170 0.63 12.93 -8.58
CA THR A 170 -0.12 13.92 -7.80
C THR A 170 -0.83 13.30 -6.60
N HIS A 171 -1.43 12.10 -6.74
CA HIS A 171 -2.04 11.42 -5.58
C HIS A 171 -1.00 11.12 -4.48
N VAL A 172 0.25 10.81 -4.87
CA VAL A 172 1.32 10.54 -3.89
C VAL A 172 1.73 11.82 -3.17
N ILE A 173 1.85 12.94 -3.90
CA ILE A 173 2.14 14.26 -3.32
C ILE A 173 1.02 14.65 -2.35
N ASP A 174 -0.24 14.59 -2.81
CA ASP A 174 -1.40 14.97 -2.01
C ASP A 174 -1.56 14.05 -0.79
N ALA A 175 -1.31 12.75 -0.92
CA ALA A 175 -1.33 11.83 0.22
C ALA A 175 -0.32 12.25 1.30
N ALA A 176 0.90 12.62 0.89
CA ALA A 176 1.93 13.08 1.82
C ALA A 176 1.54 14.40 2.50
N LEU A 177 0.99 15.35 1.74
CA LEU A 177 0.59 16.67 2.25
C LEU A 177 -0.66 16.62 3.14
N LEU A 178 -1.60 15.72 2.84
CA LEU A 178 -2.87 15.60 3.55
C LEU A 178 -2.80 14.66 4.77
N GLY A 179 -1.60 14.14 5.08
CA GLY A 179 -1.35 13.40 6.31
C GLY A 179 -1.74 11.92 6.25
N ALA A 180 -1.62 11.29 5.08
CA ALA A 180 -1.60 9.83 5.01
C ALA A 180 -0.26 9.29 5.56
N ASP A 181 -0.32 8.15 6.24
CA ASP A 181 0.86 7.48 6.77
C ASP A 181 1.60 6.72 5.68
N ILE A 182 0.85 6.14 4.74
CA ILE A 182 1.33 5.25 3.68
C ILE A 182 0.62 5.61 2.37
N ALA A 183 1.34 5.54 1.24
CA ALA A 183 0.74 5.43 -0.08
C ALA A 183 1.14 4.09 -0.69
N THR A 184 0.18 3.30 -1.18
CA THR A 184 0.49 2.11 -1.96
C THR A 184 0.33 2.40 -3.45
N VAL A 185 1.43 2.22 -4.18
CA VAL A 185 1.65 2.87 -5.48
C VAL A 185 1.99 1.81 -6.53
N PRO A 186 1.32 1.79 -7.70
CA PRO A 186 1.70 0.90 -8.79
C PRO A 186 3.14 1.18 -9.26
N TYR A 187 3.86 0.14 -9.68
CA TYR A 187 5.26 0.26 -10.11
C TYR A 187 5.48 1.35 -11.18
N LYS A 188 4.58 1.44 -12.16
CA LYS A 188 4.59 2.49 -13.19
C LYS A 188 4.64 3.90 -12.61
N VAL A 189 3.87 4.16 -11.54
CA VAL A 189 3.82 5.49 -10.91
C VAL A 189 5.12 5.74 -10.13
N ILE A 190 5.68 4.72 -9.46
CA ILE A 190 7.02 4.82 -8.83
C ILE A 190 8.06 5.22 -9.88
N GLN A 191 8.06 4.59 -11.06
CA GLN A 191 8.97 4.95 -12.15
C GLN A 191 8.76 6.37 -12.68
N GLN A 192 7.52 6.87 -12.67
CA GLN A 192 7.21 8.25 -13.06
C GLN A 192 7.75 9.26 -12.03
N MET A 193 7.71 8.93 -10.73
CA MET A 193 8.19 9.80 -9.65
C MET A 193 9.71 10.08 -9.73
N ILE A 194 10.49 9.19 -10.35
CA ILE A 194 11.94 9.34 -10.49
C ILE A 194 12.30 10.35 -11.60
N LYS A 195 11.39 10.59 -12.55
CA LYS A 195 11.69 11.33 -13.78
C LYS A 195 11.39 12.82 -13.64
N HIS A 196 12.33 13.66 -14.08
CA HIS A 196 12.09 15.08 -14.27
C HIS A 196 13.02 15.63 -15.36
N PRO A 197 12.53 16.38 -16.36
CA PRO A 197 13.35 16.81 -17.50
C PRO A 197 14.54 17.69 -17.10
N LEU A 198 14.39 18.50 -16.04
CA LEU A 198 15.51 19.30 -15.53
C LEU A 198 16.56 18.46 -14.78
N THR A 199 16.18 17.30 -14.24
CA THR A 199 17.15 16.38 -13.64
C THR A 199 18.03 15.78 -14.73
N ASP A 200 17.41 15.29 -15.81
CA ASP A 200 18.14 14.73 -16.95
C ASP A 200 19.07 15.78 -17.59
N ALA A 201 18.55 16.99 -17.85
CA ALA A 201 19.34 18.09 -18.40
C ALA A 201 20.48 18.54 -17.47
N GLY A 202 20.26 18.50 -16.15
CA GLY A 202 21.28 18.81 -15.15
C GLY A 202 22.42 17.78 -15.15
N ILE A 203 22.08 16.49 -15.16
CA ILE A 203 23.05 15.38 -15.22
C ILE A 203 23.86 15.47 -16.51
N GLU A 204 23.21 15.64 -17.66
CA GLU A 204 23.91 15.77 -18.94
C GLU A 204 24.91 16.94 -18.93
N ARG A 205 24.50 18.09 -18.38
CA ARG A 205 25.39 19.24 -18.25
C ARG A 205 26.57 18.96 -17.35
N PHE A 206 26.36 18.36 -16.18
CA PHE A 206 27.45 18.03 -15.25
C PHE A 206 28.47 17.07 -15.84
N LEU A 207 28.01 16.07 -16.61
CA LEU A 207 28.91 15.13 -17.30
C LEU A 207 29.74 15.85 -18.37
N LYS A 208 29.13 16.74 -19.17
CA LYS A 208 29.87 17.55 -20.17
C LYS A 208 30.88 18.48 -19.53
N ASP A 209 30.52 19.14 -18.43
CA ASP A 209 31.41 20.03 -17.70
C ASP A 209 32.61 19.23 -17.12
N TRP A 210 32.37 18.01 -16.63
CA TRP A 210 33.43 17.12 -16.14
C TRP A 210 34.38 16.63 -17.24
N GLU A 211 33.85 16.18 -18.38
CA GLU A 211 34.65 15.79 -19.56
C GLU A 211 35.53 16.95 -20.04
N GLY A 212 35.03 18.18 -20.01
CA GLY A 212 35.79 19.38 -20.36
C GLY A 212 36.84 19.79 -19.32
N ALA A 213 36.73 19.36 -18.06
CA ALA A 213 37.58 19.82 -16.96
C ALA A 213 39.00 19.21 -16.93
N SER A 214 39.28 18.18 -17.74
CA SER A 214 40.59 17.49 -17.80
C SER A 214 41.14 17.05 -16.44
N GLN A 215 40.25 16.75 -15.49
CA GLN A 215 40.63 16.25 -14.17
C GLN A 215 40.69 14.73 -14.19
N SER A 216 41.56 14.15 -13.36
CA SER A 216 41.53 12.70 -13.12
C SER A 216 40.22 12.33 -12.45
N ALA A 217 39.45 11.44 -13.07
CA ALA A 217 38.47 10.66 -12.33
C ALA A 217 39.20 9.81 -11.27
N PHE A 218 38.50 9.51 -10.18
CA PHE A 218 38.98 8.68 -9.06
C PHE A 218 39.82 7.49 -9.52
#